data_AF-A0A3B1BB19-F1
#
_entry.id   AF-A0A3B1BB19-F1
#
_cell.length_a   1.000
_cell.length_b   1.000
_cell.length_c   1.000
_cell.angle_alpha   90.00
_cell.angle_beta   90.00
_cell.angle_gamma   90.00
#
_symmetry.space_group_name_H-M   'P 1'
#
loop_
_entity.id
_entity.type
_entity.pdbx_description
1 polymer ?
#
loop_
_entity_poly.entity_id
_entity_poly.type
_entity_poly.pdbx_seq_one_letter_code
_entity_poly.pdbx_strand_id
1 'polypeptide(L)'
;MIDFFEKSLYLKGLMLLIKRDKKIEDAERNLMIKVGKILGFEKDFIQNSIDNLLENPYITDEIPKFSNKMIAESFLLDGLKLSFSDNDFSPEEIEFLSEVARQNGLESEYSSMLKSYLSHFETLNDNSFLFIEKYLEEDRDQVPQ
;
A
#
# COMPACT_ATOMS: atom_id res chain seq x y z
N MET A 1 6.54 15.72 2.36
CA MET A 1 6.18 15.13 3.66
C MET A 1 4.73 14.72 3.56
N ILE A 2 4.41 13.50 3.99
CA ILE A 2 3.04 13.00 4.03
C ILE A 2 2.35 13.41 5.34
N ASP A 3 1.14 13.94 5.26
CA ASP A 3 0.37 14.31 6.44
C ASP A 3 -0.39 13.11 7.06
N PHE A 4 -1.01 13.32 8.22
CA PHE A 4 -1.74 12.26 8.92
C PHE A 4 -2.97 11.73 8.15
N PHE A 5 -3.65 12.62 7.41
CA PHE A 5 -4.81 12.24 6.62
C PHE A 5 -4.39 11.35 5.44
N GLU A 6 -3.32 11.72 4.74
CA GLU A 6 -2.75 10.93 3.67
C GLU A 6 -2.19 9.60 4.16
N LYS A 7 -1.56 9.54 5.34
CA LYS A 7 -1.16 8.27 5.98
C LYS A 7 -2.36 7.34 6.20
N SER A 8 -3.46 7.89 6.71
CA SER A 8 -4.70 7.13 6.94
C SER A 8 -5.32 6.65 5.61
N LEU A 9 -5.32 7.52 4.60
CA LEU A 9 -5.79 7.18 3.26
C LEU A 9 -4.92 6.10 2.61
N TYR A 10 -3.60 6.17 2.78
CA TYR A 10 -2.63 5.20 2.29
C TYR A 10 -2.89 3.82 2.88
N LEU A 11 -2.99 3.73 4.22
CA LEU A 11 -3.27 2.47 4.91
C LEU A 11 -4.63 1.90 4.48
N LYS A 12 -5.68 2.73 4.45
CA LYS A 12 -7.01 2.32 4.00
C LYS A 12 -6.98 1.80 2.56
N GLY A 13 -6.27 2.48 1.66
CA GLY A 13 -6.15 2.09 0.26
C GLY A 13 -5.52 0.70 0.11
N LEU A 14 -4.47 0.39 0.87
CA LEU A 14 -3.84 -0.94 0.84
C LEU A 14 -4.71 -2.00 1.52
N MET A 15 -5.48 -1.66 2.56
CA MET A 15 -6.50 -2.57 3.09
C MET A 15 -7.59 -2.88 2.05
N LEU A 16 -8.01 -1.89 1.27
CA LEU A 16 -8.97 -2.11 0.18
C LEU A 16 -8.40 -3.02 -0.91
N LEU A 17 -7.08 -2.97 -1.14
CA LEU A 17 -6.39 -3.81 -2.12
C LEU A 17 -6.43 -5.29 -1.71
N ILE A 18 -5.88 -5.64 -0.53
CA ILE A 18 -5.80 -7.04 -0.04
C ILE A 18 -7.17 -7.65 0.31
N LYS A 19 -8.23 -6.84 0.32
CA LYS A 19 -9.60 -7.31 0.54
C LYS A 19 -10.22 -7.88 -0.75
N ARG A 20 -9.67 -7.55 -1.92
CA ARG A 20 -10.32 -7.77 -3.24
C ARG A 20 -10.54 -9.23 -3.57
N ASP A 21 -9.54 -10.07 -3.32
CA ASP A 21 -9.58 -11.51 -3.57
C ASP A 21 -10.32 -12.30 -2.46
N LYS A 22 -10.77 -11.59 -1.41
CA LYS A 22 -11.47 -12.10 -0.22
C LYS A 22 -10.63 -13.08 0.61
N LYS A 23 -9.30 -13.07 0.47
CA LYS A 23 -8.41 -13.94 1.20
C LYS A 23 -7.12 -13.19 1.55
N ILE A 24 -6.92 -12.89 2.82
CA ILE A 24 -5.71 -12.20 3.26
C ILE A 24 -4.66 -13.24 3.64
N GLU A 25 -3.62 -13.36 2.83
CA GLU A 25 -2.50 -14.28 3.05
C GLU A 25 -1.52 -13.76 4.12
N ASP A 26 -0.71 -14.66 4.69
CA ASP A 26 0.26 -14.30 5.74
C ASP A 26 1.31 -13.28 5.23
N ALA A 27 1.70 -13.36 3.95
CA ALA A 27 2.64 -12.44 3.34
C ALA A 27 2.08 -11.00 3.31
N GLU A 28 0.84 -10.84 2.85
CA GLU A 28 0.13 -9.56 2.82
C GLU A 28 -0.09 -9.02 4.22
N ARG A 29 -0.53 -9.86 5.16
CA ARG A 29 -0.71 -9.50 6.57
C ARG A 29 0.58 -8.94 7.17
N ASN A 30 1.71 -9.61 6.96
CA ASN A 30 3.01 -9.19 7.46
C ASN A 30 3.43 -7.84 6.85
N LEU A 31 3.23 -7.67 5.54
CA LEU A 31 3.54 -6.42 4.85
C LEU A 31 2.64 -5.28 5.34
N MET A 32 1.36 -5.53 5.57
CA MET A 32 0.42 -4.53 6.09
C MET A 32 0.72 -4.10 7.52
N ILE A 33 1.11 -5.03 8.39
CA ILE A 33 1.61 -4.69 9.74
C ILE A 33 2.86 -3.81 9.62
N LYS A 34 3.76 -4.11 8.68
CA LYS A 34 4.95 -3.29 8.43
C LYS A 34 4.58 -1.88 7.95
N VAL A 35 3.69 -1.78 6.96
CA VAL A 35 3.17 -0.49 6.44
C VAL A 35 2.58 0.35 7.57
N GLY A 36 1.65 -0.21 8.33
CA GLY A 36 0.98 0.56 9.38
C GLY A 36 1.94 1.07 10.44
N LYS A 37 2.93 0.27 10.84
CA LYS A 37 4.01 0.72 11.75
C LYS A 37 4.82 1.87 11.17
N ILE A 38 5.22 1.76 9.91
CA ILE A 38 5.98 2.79 9.19
C ILE A 38 5.20 4.10 9.11
N LEU A 39 3.88 4.03 8.90
CA LEU A 39 3.02 5.21 8.89
C LEU A 39 2.75 5.79 10.28
N GLY A 40 3.12 5.08 11.35
CA GLY A 40 2.96 5.50 12.75
C GLY A 40 1.67 5.05 13.42
N PHE A 41 1.02 3.99 12.91
CA PHE A 41 -0.15 3.40 13.55
C PHE A 41 0.23 2.30 14.55
N GLU A 42 -0.56 2.19 15.60
CA GLU A 42 -0.38 1.16 16.63
C GLU A 42 -0.55 -0.25 16.04
N LYS A 43 0.34 -1.15 16.47
CA LYS A 43 0.36 -2.54 15.96
C LYS A 43 -0.98 -3.24 16.16
N ASP A 44 -1.56 -3.12 17.36
CA ASP A 44 -2.82 -3.79 17.72
C ASP A 44 -3.98 -3.22 16.90
N PHE A 45 -3.97 -1.93 16.60
CA PHE A 45 -4.95 -1.32 15.71
C PHE A 45 -4.90 -1.92 14.32
N ILE A 46 -3.69 -2.09 13.75
CA ILE A 46 -3.50 -2.65 12.41
C ILE A 46 -3.92 -4.12 12.39
N GLN A 47 -3.50 -4.91 13.38
CA GLN A 47 -3.86 -6.34 13.47
C GLN A 47 -5.37 -6.52 13.57
N ASN A 48 -6.02 -5.80 14.49
CA ASN A 48 -7.48 -5.84 14.61
C ASN A 48 -8.16 -5.38 13.31
N SER A 49 -7.61 -4.38 12.62
CA SER A 49 -8.18 -3.92 11.35
C SER A 49 -8.09 -4.99 10.26
N ILE A 50 -6.97 -5.71 10.16
CA ILE A 50 -6.79 -6.83 9.22
C ILE A 50 -7.72 -7.99 9.56
N ASP A 51 -7.80 -8.38 10.83
CA ASP A 51 -8.60 -9.53 11.29
C ASP A 51 -10.10 -9.32 11.04
N ASN A 52 -10.56 -8.07 11.08
CA ASN A 52 -11.97 -7.72 10.84
C ASN A 52 -12.21 -7.23 9.39
N LEU A 53 -11.20 -7.16 8.53
CA LEU A 53 -11.26 -6.46 7.23
C LEU A 53 -12.34 -7.03 6.29
N LEU A 54 -12.42 -8.36 6.22
CA LEU A 54 -13.37 -9.06 5.35
C LEU A 54 -14.82 -8.96 5.85
N GLU A 55 -15.00 -8.83 7.16
CA GLU A 55 -16.31 -8.81 7.82
C GLU A 55 -16.83 -7.39 8.08
N ASN A 56 -15.97 -6.38 7.99
CA ASN A 56 -16.30 -4.99 8.33
C ASN A 56 -17.12 -4.31 7.20
N PRO A 57 -18.43 -4.06 7.41
CA PRO A 57 -19.28 -3.46 6.39
C PRO A 57 -19.11 -1.93 6.28
N TYR A 58 -18.35 -1.32 7.20
CA TYR A 58 -18.19 0.13 7.29
C TYR A 58 -17.01 0.67 6.49
N ILE A 59 -16.18 -0.21 5.92
CA ILE A 59 -15.08 0.19 5.06
C ILE A 59 -15.64 0.52 3.68
N THR A 60 -15.65 1.80 3.33
CA THR A 60 -16.10 2.26 2.01
C THR A 60 -15.07 1.92 0.94
N ASP A 61 -15.53 1.41 -0.20
CA ASP A 61 -14.70 1.07 -1.37
C ASP A 61 -14.27 2.30 -2.19
N GLU A 62 -14.08 3.44 -1.53
CA GLU A 62 -13.65 4.67 -2.16
C GLU A 62 -12.21 4.56 -2.64
N ILE A 63 -12.01 4.79 -3.93
CA ILE A 63 -10.68 4.79 -4.55
C ILE A 63 -9.85 5.94 -3.96
N PRO A 64 -8.64 5.66 -3.46
CA PRO A 64 -7.73 6.69 -2.94
C PRO A 64 -7.42 7.81 -3.95
N LYS A 65 -7.60 9.06 -3.51
CA LYS A 65 -7.09 10.25 -4.20
C LYS A 65 -6.15 11.01 -3.29
N PHE A 66 -4.87 11.02 -3.64
CA PHE A 66 -3.85 11.72 -2.89
C PHE A 66 -3.79 13.18 -3.34
N SER A 67 -3.35 14.04 -2.43
CA SER A 67 -3.10 15.45 -2.73
C SER A 67 -1.81 15.63 -3.53
N ASN A 68 -0.89 14.68 -3.40
CA ASN A 68 0.42 14.70 -4.04
C ASN A 68 0.63 13.49 -4.95
N LYS A 69 0.95 13.76 -6.22
CA LYS A 69 1.23 12.74 -7.24
C LYS A 69 2.38 11.80 -6.83
N MET A 70 3.39 12.30 -6.13
CA MET A 70 4.54 11.51 -5.66
C MET A 70 4.14 10.46 -4.60
N ILE A 71 3.13 10.78 -3.78
CA ILE A 71 2.58 9.85 -2.78
C ILE A 71 1.71 8.81 -3.47
N ALA A 72 0.90 9.21 -4.45
CA ALA A 72 0.14 8.28 -5.27
C ALA A 72 1.06 7.30 -6.04
N GLU A 73 2.19 7.76 -6.58
CA GLU A 73 3.19 6.89 -7.22
C GLU A 73 3.76 5.87 -6.23
N SER A 74 4.05 6.30 -5.01
CA SER A 74 4.56 5.41 -3.96
C SER A 74 3.52 4.38 -3.55
N PHE A 75 2.26 4.81 -3.45
CA PHE A 75 1.13 3.93 -3.19
C PHE A 75 1.00 2.84 -4.25
N LEU A 76 1.09 3.20 -5.54
CA LEU A 76 1.01 2.24 -6.62
C LEU A 76 2.15 1.22 -6.58
N LEU A 77 3.37 1.66 -6.26
CA LEU A 77 4.53 0.78 -6.17
C LEU A 77 4.46 -0.15 -4.95
N ASP A 78 4.03 0.36 -3.79
CA ASP A 78 3.82 -0.47 -2.60
C ASP A 78 2.62 -1.41 -2.78
N GLY A 79 1.59 -0.98 -3.49
CA GLY A 79 0.45 -1.81 -3.88
C GLY A 79 0.87 -2.96 -4.79
N LEU A 80 1.71 -2.69 -5.80
CA LEU A 80 2.30 -3.75 -6.64
C LEU A 80 3.17 -4.72 -5.82
N LYS A 81 3.92 -4.26 -4.81
CA LYS A 81 4.62 -5.18 -3.91
C LYS A 81 3.66 -6.07 -3.13
N LEU A 82 2.59 -5.48 -2.62
CA LEU A 82 1.60 -6.19 -1.82
C LEU A 82 0.89 -7.27 -2.65
N SER A 83 0.38 -6.89 -3.83
CA SER A 83 -0.32 -7.80 -4.74
C SER A 83 0.55 -8.85 -5.40
N PHE A 84 1.89 -8.78 -5.28
CA PHE A 84 2.78 -9.83 -5.77
C PHE A 84 3.44 -10.60 -4.62
N SER A 85 3.08 -10.32 -3.37
CA SER A 85 3.79 -10.82 -2.19
C SER A 85 3.65 -12.33 -1.96
N ASP A 86 2.60 -12.95 -2.50
CA ASP A 86 2.31 -14.38 -2.43
C ASP A 86 2.59 -15.13 -3.76
N ASN A 87 3.19 -14.45 -4.75
CA ASN A 87 3.42 -14.91 -6.14
C ASN A 87 2.14 -15.23 -6.94
N ASP A 88 0.98 -14.84 -6.45
CA ASP A 88 -0.27 -14.79 -7.23
C ASP A 88 -0.69 -13.33 -7.29
N PHE A 89 -1.43 -12.93 -8.32
CA PHE A 89 -2.03 -11.60 -8.34
C PHE A 89 -3.37 -11.68 -9.04
N SER A 90 -4.39 -11.12 -8.41
CA SER A 90 -5.73 -11.19 -8.94
C SER A 90 -5.98 -10.10 -9.99
N PRO A 91 -6.79 -10.36 -11.03
CA PRO A 91 -7.27 -9.31 -11.94
C PRO A 91 -7.93 -8.13 -11.21
N GLU A 92 -8.61 -8.40 -10.10
CA GLU A 92 -9.31 -7.42 -9.27
C GLU A 92 -8.37 -6.42 -8.59
N GLU A 93 -7.19 -6.86 -8.15
CA GLU A 93 -6.15 -5.98 -7.59
C GLU A 93 -5.51 -5.10 -8.67
N ILE A 94 -5.23 -5.67 -9.85
CA ILE A 94 -4.71 -4.91 -10.98
C ILE A 94 -5.70 -3.83 -11.41
N GLU A 95 -6.98 -4.19 -11.49
CA GLU A 95 -8.05 -3.25 -11.82
C GLU A 95 -8.14 -2.13 -10.77
N PHE A 96 -8.10 -2.46 -9.49
CA PHE A 96 -8.09 -1.47 -8.41
C PHE A 96 -6.91 -0.50 -8.51
N LEU A 97 -5.68 -1.01 -8.69
CA LEU A 97 -4.50 -0.16 -8.84
C LEU A 97 -4.56 0.70 -10.11
N SER A 98 -5.14 0.18 -11.19
CA SER A 98 -5.42 0.94 -12.42
C SER A 98 -6.40 2.09 -12.17
N GLU A 99 -7.46 1.85 -11.39
CA GLU A 99 -8.41 2.91 -11.01
C GLU A 99 -7.76 3.98 -10.13
N VAL A 100 -6.91 3.58 -9.18
CA VAL A 100 -6.12 4.54 -8.38
C VAL A 100 -5.21 5.36 -9.28
N ALA A 101 -4.52 4.74 -10.23
CA ALA A 101 -3.66 5.44 -11.18
C ALA A 101 -4.45 6.46 -11.99
N ARG A 102 -5.61 6.07 -12.53
CA ARG A 102 -6.50 6.97 -13.29
C ARG A 102 -6.98 8.14 -12.44
N GLN A 103 -7.42 7.89 -11.21
CA GLN A 103 -7.93 8.91 -10.29
C GLN A 103 -6.86 9.94 -9.88
N ASN A 104 -5.60 9.56 -9.92
CA ASN A 104 -4.45 10.40 -9.56
C ASN A 104 -3.66 10.91 -10.78
N GLY A 105 -4.13 10.67 -12.02
CA GLY A 105 -3.49 11.16 -13.24
C GLY A 105 -2.12 10.49 -13.52
N LEU A 106 -2.04 9.19 -13.26
CA LEU A 106 -0.85 8.33 -13.29
C LEU A 106 -0.99 7.09 -14.20
N GLU A 107 -1.98 7.05 -15.07
CA GLU A 107 -2.29 5.88 -15.91
C GLU A 107 -1.09 5.40 -16.75
N SER A 108 -0.34 6.33 -17.34
CA SER A 108 0.86 6.03 -18.14
C SER A 108 2.03 5.51 -17.30
N GLU A 109 2.24 6.12 -16.14
CA GLU A 109 3.29 5.78 -15.18
C GLU A 109 3.02 4.40 -14.60
N TYR A 110 1.78 4.14 -14.17
CA TYR A 110 1.34 2.83 -13.69
C TYR A 110 1.53 1.73 -14.73
N SER A 111 1.14 1.98 -15.99
CA SER A 111 1.37 1.02 -17.08
C SER A 111 2.85 0.65 -17.25
N SER A 112 3.75 1.60 -16.99
CA SER A 112 5.19 1.38 -17.07
C SER A 112 5.71 0.64 -15.83
N MET A 113 5.23 0.99 -14.64
CA MET A 113 5.53 0.33 -13.38
C MET A 113 5.11 -1.14 -13.42
N LEU A 114 3.87 -1.43 -13.83
CA LEU A 114 3.32 -2.78 -13.93
C LEU A 114 4.15 -3.66 -14.88
N LYS A 115 4.51 -3.16 -16.07
CA LYS A 115 5.38 -3.88 -17.01
C LYS A 115 6.75 -4.19 -16.41
N SER A 116 7.33 -3.23 -15.70
CA SER A 116 8.63 -3.39 -15.03
C SER A 116 8.56 -4.46 -13.94
N TYR A 117 7.50 -4.43 -13.11
CA TYR A 117 7.25 -5.44 -12.08
C TYR A 117 7.06 -6.83 -12.69
N LEU A 118 6.17 -6.98 -13.68
CA LEU A 118 5.95 -8.27 -14.35
C LEU A 118 7.23 -8.87 -14.95
N SER A 119 8.16 -8.03 -15.40
CA SER A 119 9.42 -8.49 -15.99
C SER A 119 10.50 -8.85 -14.96
N HIS A 120 10.38 -8.41 -13.70
CA HIS A 120 11.45 -8.52 -12.69
C HIS A 120 10.95 -8.92 -11.28
N PHE A 121 9.70 -9.37 -11.13
CA PHE A 121 9.08 -9.58 -9.81
C PHE A 121 9.87 -10.54 -8.91
N GLU A 122 10.48 -11.59 -9.47
CA GLU A 122 11.35 -12.52 -8.73
C GLU A 122 12.52 -11.83 -8.01
N THR A 123 12.97 -10.68 -8.51
CA THR A 123 14.08 -9.90 -7.95
C THR A 123 13.64 -8.66 -7.17
N LEU A 124 12.41 -8.18 -7.40
CA LEU A 124 11.87 -6.95 -6.81
C LEU A 124 11.02 -7.18 -5.56
N ASN A 125 10.58 -8.42 -5.33
CA ASN A 125 9.68 -8.78 -4.22
C ASN A 125 10.40 -8.97 -2.87
N ASP A 126 11.54 -8.31 -2.69
CA ASP A 126 12.11 -8.17 -1.36
C ASP A 126 11.30 -7.14 -0.57
N ASN A 127 10.57 -7.62 0.44
CA ASN A 127 9.79 -6.84 1.37
C ASN A 127 10.66 -5.99 2.34
N SER A 128 11.93 -5.74 2.01
CA SER A 128 12.89 -4.97 2.82
C SER A 128 12.56 -3.49 2.95
N PHE A 129 11.94 -2.86 1.95
CA PHE A 129 11.60 -1.43 1.98
C PHE A 129 10.21 -1.12 1.38
N LEU A 130 9.60 -0.03 1.83
CA LEU A 130 8.40 0.57 1.22
C LEU A 130 8.75 1.93 0.59
N PHE A 131 8.11 2.25 -0.53
CA PHE A 131 8.35 3.50 -1.25
C PHE A 131 7.87 4.73 -0.47
N ILE A 132 6.87 4.56 0.38
CA ILE A 132 6.34 5.65 1.22
C ILE A 132 7.35 6.18 2.24
N GLU A 133 8.36 5.38 2.62
CA GLU A 133 9.39 5.76 3.59
C GLU A 133 10.13 7.04 3.19
N LYS A 134 10.24 7.32 1.89
CA LYS A 134 10.87 8.55 1.33
C LYS A 134 10.18 9.85 1.75
N TYR A 135 8.94 9.79 2.21
CA TYR A 135 8.12 10.95 2.57
C TYR A 135 7.85 11.07 4.06
N LEU A 136 8.37 10.13 4.84
CA LEU A 136 8.39 10.17 6.29
C LEU A 136 9.58 11.00 6.75
N GLU A 137 9.44 11.64 7.90
CA GLU A 137 10.60 12.25 8.56
C GLU A 137 11.58 11.12 8.90
N GLU A 138 12.82 11.23 8.43
CA GLU A 138 13.90 10.56 9.15
C GLU A 138 13.99 11.31 10.48
N ASP A 139 13.56 10.71 11.58
CA ASP A 139 14.02 11.12 12.91
C ASP A 139 15.53 10.83 12.97
N ARG A 140 16.33 11.65 12.28
CA ARG A 140 17.77 11.78 12.54
C ARG A 140 17.90 12.67 13.76
N ASP A 141 18.09 12.00 14.89
CA ASP A 141 18.71 12.52 16.10
C ASP A 141 17.94 13.59 16.89
N GLN A 142 17.01 13.15 17.74
CA GLN A 142 16.95 13.69 19.10
C GLN A 142 17.67 12.73 20.06
N VAL A 143 19.01 12.76 20.02
CA VAL A 143 19.82 12.34 21.17
C VAL A 143 19.93 13.58 22.07
N PRO A 144 19.36 13.58 23.30
CA PRO A 144 19.61 14.67 24.23
C PRO A 144 21.11 14.67 24.59
N GLN A 145 21.79 15.80 24.38
CA GLN A 145 23.07 16.07 25.04
C GLN A 145 22.85 16.39 26.52
#